data_AF-A0AB36F888-F1
#
_entry.id   AF-A0AB36F888-F1
#
_cell.length_a   1.000
_cell.length_b   1.000
_cell.length_c   1.000
_cell.angle_alpha   90.00
_cell.angle_beta   90.00
_cell.angle_gamma   90.00
#
_symmetry.space_group_name_H-M   'P 1'
#
loop_
_entity.id
_entity.type
_entity.pdbx_description
1 polymer ?
#
loop_
_entity_poly.entity_id
_entity_poly.type
_entity_poly.pdbx_seq_one_letter_code
_entity_poly.pdbx_strand_id
1 'polypeptide(L)'
;MFLKKEKFTWQTESLTIFELSALQRIEYITFMAAEEKAVSADSDGISDQEMTARLIGSNIRCGARLIAMSLWHNDPAGTDVETLYQQVLSGWPPEAIGKAEMEIKLLSGMLVPVDDDNVADPDASAEAESAEPVTAEKPLPAS
;
A
#
# COMPACT_ATOMS: atom_id res chain seq x y z
N MET A 1 2.28 -23.68 -1.49
CA MET A 1 1.84 -22.27 -1.61
C MET A 1 2.95 -21.47 -2.27
N PHE A 2 2.63 -20.51 -3.16
CA PHE A 2 3.61 -19.75 -3.97
C PHE A 2 3.96 -18.37 -3.43
N LEU A 3 3.22 -17.86 -2.44
CA LEU A 3 3.43 -16.53 -1.89
C LEU A 3 4.67 -16.51 -0.98
N LYS A 4 5.47 -15.46 -1.11
CA LYS A 4 6.52 -15.10 -0.14
C LYS A 4 5.92 -14.94 1.25
N LYS A 5 6.74 -15.25 2.27
CA LYS A 5 6.35 -15.14 3.67
C LYS A 5 7.51 -14.72 4.53
N GLU A 6 7.21 -13.97 5.57
CA GLU A 6 8.18 -13.50 6.55
C GLU A 6 7.62 -13.60 7.97
N LYS A 7 8.52 -13.54 8.95
CA LYS A 7 8.15 -13.54 10.36
C LYS A 7 8.04 -12.10 10.84
N PHE A 8 6.81 -11.62 11.01
CA PHE A 8 6.55 -10.34 11.67
C PHE A 8 6.75 -10.50 13.18
N THR A 9 7.46 -9.56 13.80
CA THR A 9 7.66 -9.53 15.25
C THR A 9 7.28 -8.17 15.81
N TRP A 10 6.38 -8.19 16.80
CA TRP A 10 5.98 -7.02 17.56
C TRP A 10 6.16 -7.31 19.05
N GLN A 11 7.07 -6.58 19.68
CA GLN A 11 7.49 -6.83 21.07
C GLN A 11 7.93 -8.29 21.27
N THR A 12 7.21 -9.05 22.09
CA THR A 12 7.46 -10.47 22.38
C THR A 12 6.65 -11.42 21.50
N GLU A 13 5.70 -10.90 20.72
CA GLU A 13 4.84 -11.71 19.86
C GLU A 13 5.41 -11.81 18.45
N SER A 14 5.20 -12.96 17.83
CA SER A 14 5.58 -13.18 16.44
C SER A 14 4.55 -14.00 15.71
N LEU A 15 4.37 -13.68 14.44
CA LEU A 15 3.45 -14.36 13.54
C LEU A 15 4.02 -14.38 12.12
N THR A 16 3.45 -15.21 11.26
CA THR A 16 3.86 -15.26 9.85
C THR A 16 2.94 -14.38 9.02
N ILE A 17 3.55 -13.44 8.28
CA ILE A 17 2.89 -12.63 7.25
C ILE A 17 3.26 -13.16 5.88
N PHE A 18 2.37 -12.95 4.92
CA PHE A 18 2.52 -13.31 3.52
C PHE A 18 2.39 -12.08 2.62
N GLU A 19 3.01 -12.12 1.44
CA GLU A 19 2.65 -11.16 0.39
C GLU A 19 1.18 -11.36 -0.02
N LEU A 20 0.58 -10.32 -0.59
CA LEU A 20 -0.73 -10.45 -1.21
C LEU A 20 -0.67 -11.25 -2.51
N SER A 21 -1.63 -12.15 -2.66
CA SER A 21 -1.95 -12.74 -3.96
C SER A 21 -2.45 -11.66 -4.94
N ALA A 22 -2.43 -11.98 -6.24
CA ALA A 22 -2.93 -11.07 -7.28
C ALA A 22 -4.38 -10.64 -7.03
N LEU A 23 -5.26 -11.57 -6.63
CA LEU A 23 -6.66 -11.26 -6.33
C LEU A 23 -6.77 -10.31 -5.12
N GLN A 24 -6.10 -10.64 -4.01
CA GLN A 24 -6.13 -9.80 -2.81
C GLN A 24 -5.60 -8.40 -3.07
N ARG A 25 -4.61 -8.24 -3.96
CA ARG A 25 -4.09 -6.92 -4.34
C ARG A 25 -5.16 -6.08 -5.06
N ILE A 26 -5.93 -6.69 -5.97
CA ILE A 26 -7.04 -6.02 -6.65
C ILE A 26 -8.11 -5.61 -5.64
N GLU A 27 -8.48 -6.53 -4.73
CA GLU A 27 -9.47 -6.27 -3.68
C GLU A 27 -9.01 -5.17 -2.72
N TYR A 28 -7.74 -5.18 -2.33
CA TYR A 28 -7.15 -4.17 -1.45
C TYR A 28 -7.13 -2.78 -2.07
N ILE A 29 -6.72 -2.66 -3.34
CA ILE A 29 -6.74 -1.37 -4.06
C ILE A 29 -8.17 -0.86 -4.21
N THR A 30 -9.13 -1.75 -4.48
CA THR A 30 -10.55 -1.40 -4.56
C THR A 30 -11.08 -0.90 -3.21
N PHE A 31 -10.67 -1.55 -2.12
CA PHE A 31 -10.98 -1.13 -0.75
C PHE A 31 -10.40 0.26 -0.43
N MET A 32 -9.12 0.49 -0.75
CA MET A 32 -8.48 1.81 -0.56
C MET A 32 -9.23 2.93 -1.29
N ALA A 33 -9.62 2.70 -2.54
CA ALA A 33 -10.39 3.69 -3.31
C ALA A 33 -11.76 3.98 -2.68
N ALA A 34 -12.42 2.97 -2.10
CA ALA A 34 -13.67 3.16 -1.38
C ALA A 34 -13.48 3.97 -0.09
N GLU A 35 -12.40 3.70 0.66
CA GLU A 35 -12.04 4.45 1.86
C GLU A 35 -11.70 5.91 1.56
N GLU A 36 -10.94 6.18 0.49
CA GLU A 36 -10.62 7.55 0.02
C GLU A 36 -11.90 8.32 -0.35
N LYS A 37 -12.81 7.65 -1.08
CA LYS A 37 -14.12 8.22 -1.40
C LYS A 37 -14.94 8.53 -0.15
N ALA A 38 -14.88 7.68 0.87
CA ALA A 38 -15.59 7.91 2.13
C ALA A 38 -14.99 9.05 2.96
N VAL A 39 -13.66 9.25 2.92
CA VAL A 39 -13.00 10.37 3.59
C VAL A 39 -13.38 11.70 2.94
N SER A 40 -13.42 11.74 1.61
CA SER A 40 -13.76 12.92 0.81
C SER A 40 -15.27 13.20 0.72
N ALA A 41 -16.12 12.21 1.04
CA ALA A 41 -17.56 12.42 1.12
C ALA A 41 -17.89 13.44 2.22
N ASP A 42 -18.79 14.38 1.91
CA ASP A 42 -19.27 15.39 2.85
C ASP A 42 -18.13 16.18 3.52
N SER A 43 -17.09 16.53 2.73
CA SER A 43 -15.98 17.37 3.19
C SER A 43 -16.34 18.86 3.28
N ASP A 44 -17.49 19.27 2.74
CA ASP A 44 -17.97 20.64 2.82
C ASP A 44 -18.39 20.97 4.26
N GLY A 45 -17.66 21.89 4.90
CA GLY A 45 -18.00 22.43 6.22
C GLY A 45 -17.49 21.64 7.43
N ILE A 46 -16.64 20.63 7.24
CA ILE A 46 -15.94 19.96 8.35
C ILE A 46 -14.66 20.71 8.72
N SER A 47 -14.26 20.65 9.99
CA SER A 47 -13.00 21.25 10.44
C SER A 47 -11.77 20.45 10.00
N ASP A 48 -10.60 21.11 9.97
CA ASP A 48 -9.31 20.46 9.68
C ASP A 48 -9.03 19.27 10.62
N GLN A 49 -9.46 19.38 11.88
CA GLN A 49 -9.31 18.32 12.88
C GLN A 49 -10.18 17.11 12.54
N GLU A 50 -11.41 17.32 12.09
CA GLU A 50 -12.30 16.23 11.66
C GLU A 50 -11.78 15.56 10.39
N MET A 51 -11.28 16.34 9.43
CA MET A 51 -10.65 15.81 8.23
C MET A 51 -9.42 14.94 8.57
N THR A 52 -8.58 15.43 9.48
CA THR A 52 -7.41 14.70 9.97
C THR A 52 -7.83 13.38 10.64
N ALA A 53 -8.86 13.39 11.48
CA ALA A 53 -9.37 12.19 12.14
C ALA A 53 -9.92 11.16 11.14
N ARG A 54 -10.63 11.61 10.09
CA ARG A 54 -11.12 10.73 9.02
C ARG A 54 -9.98 10.07 8.26
N LEU A 55 -8.93 10.85 7.91
CA LEU A 55 -7.77 10.35 7.20
C LEU A 55 -7.00 9.32 8.03
N ILE A 56 -6.75 9.61 9.32
CA ILE A 56 -6.10 8.66 10.24
C ILE A 56 -6.92 7.36 10.34
N GLY A 57 -8.24 7.48 10.52
CA GLY A 57 -9.13 6.32 10.59
C GLY A 57 -9.10 5.48 9.31
N SER A 58 -9.09 6.12 8.14
CA SER A 58 -8.98 5.46 6.84
C SER A 58 -7.67 4.71 6.68
N ASN A 59 -6.54 5.32 7.03
CA ASN A 59 -5.23 4.68 6.98
C ASN A 59 -5.16 3.44 7.90
N ILE A 60 -5.68 3.54 9.13
CA ILE A 60 -5.74 2.40 10.06
C ILE A 60 -6.60 1.28 9.48
N ARG A 61 -7.77 1.60 8.90
CA ARG A 61 -8.65 0.61 8.27
C ARG A 61 -7.99 -0.05 7.06
N CYS A 62 -7.24 0.69 6.24
CA CYS A 62 -6.47 0.13 5.14
C CYS A 62 -5.38 -0.82 5.64
N GLY A 63 -4.54 -0.38 6.59
CA GLY A 63 -3.49 -1.22 7.17
C GLY A 63 -4.04 -2.51 7.77
N ALA A 64 -5.13 -2.43 8.54
CA ALA A 64 -5.77 -3.61 9.12
C ALA A 64 -6.33 -4.56 8.06
N ARG A 65 -6.92 -4.05 6.96
CA ARG A 65 -7.42 -4.89 5.86
C ARG A 65 -6.29 -5.64 5.17
N LEU A 66 -5.17 -4.97 4.94
CA LEU A 66 -3.96 -5.56 4.35
C LEU A 66 -3.42 -6.70 5.23
N ILE A 67 -3.32 -6.46 6.53
CA ILE A 67 -2.87 -7.46 7.51
C ILE A 67 -3.81 -8.66 7.51
N ALA A 68 -5.12 -8.45 7.54
CA ALA A 68 -6.10 -9.54 7.52
C ALA A 68 -5.95 -10.45 6.29
N MET A 69 -5.79 -9.86 5.10
CA MET A 69 -5.55 -10.62 3.86
C MET A 69 -4.24 -11.42 3.92
N SER A 70 -3.20 -10.84 4.53
CA SER A 70 -1.91 -11.51 4.73
C SER A 70 -2.03 -12.68 5.72
N LEU A 71 -2.68 -12.47 6.86
CA LEU A 71 -2.84 -13.47 7.92
C LEU A 71 -3.70 -14.66 7.52
N TRP A 72 -4.70 -14.45 6.66
CA TRP A 72 -5.61 -15.49 6.18
C TRP A 72 -4.87 -16.68 5.56
N HIS A 73 -3.69 -16.45 4.97
CA HIS A 73 -2.86 -17.50 4.38
C HIS A 73 -2.25 -18.48 5.38
N ASN A 74 -2.23 -18.15 6.67
CA ASN A 74 -1.79 -19.08 7.72
C ASN A 74 -2.76 -20.26 7.88
N ASP A 75 -4.06 -19.99 7.75
CA ASP A 75 -5.10 -21.00 7.86
C ASP A 75 -6.32 -20.64 7.00
N PRO A 76 -6.28 -20.89 5.67
CA PRO A 76 -7.39 -20.57 4.77
C PRO A 76 -8.71 -21.29 5.08
N ALA A 77 -8.66 -22.39 5.83
CA ALA A 77 -9.84 -23.15 6.25
C ALA A 77 -10.42 -22.66 7.59
N GLY A 78 -9.70 -21.78 8.28
CA GLY A 78 -10.06 -21.22 9.58
C GLY A 78 -10.88 -19.93 9.43
N THR A 79 -10.37 -18.85 10.03
CA THR A 79 -11.03 -17.56 10.11
C THR A 79 -11.01 -16.83 8.77
N ASP A 80 -12.13 -16.25 8.35
CA ASP A 80 -12.22 -15.46 7.13
C ASP A 80 -11.55 -14.08 7.26
N VAL A 81 -11.29 -13.43 6.12
CA VAL A 81 -10.61 -12.13 6.06
C VAL A 81 -11.37 -11.02 6.80
N GLU A 82 -12.71 -11.04 6.80
CA GLU A 82 -13.49 -10.00 7.48
C GLU A 82 -13.37 -10.13 9.00
N THR A 83 -13.46 -11.36 9.52
CA THR A 83 -13.26 -11.60 10.95
C THR A 83 -11.84 -11.24 11.39
N LEU A 84 -10.81 -11.60 10.61
CA LEU A 84 -9.42 -11.19 10.87
C LEU A 84 -9.26 -9.67 10.85
N TYR A 85 -9.92 -8.98 9.94
CA TYR A 85 -9.90 -7.53 9.84
C TYR A 85 -10.44 -6.85 11.11
N GLN A 86 -11.58 -7.31 11.62
CA GLN A 86 -12.14 -6.82 12.89
C GLN A 86 -11.25 -7.17 14.09
N GLN A 87 -10.61 -8.35 14.09
CA GLN A 87 -9.64 -8.74 15.13
C GLN A 87 -8.42 -7.81 15.15
N VAL A 88 -7.87 -7.45 13.99
CA VAL A 88 -6.76 -6.50 13.91
C VAL A 88 -7.19 -5.12 14.42
N LEU A 89 -8.33 -4.60 13.96
CA LEU A 89 -8.83 -3.29 14.41
C LEU A 89 -9.12 -3.21 15.91
N SER A 90 -9.56 -4.31 16.52
CA SER A 90 -9.93 -4.35 17.93
C SER A 90 -8.78 -4.70 18.86
N GLY A 91 -7.77 -5.43 18.38
CA GLY A 91 -6.70 -5.99 19.22
C GLY A 91 -5.32 -5.39 19.02
N TRP A 92 -5.05 -4.74 17.88
CA TRP A 92 -3.70 -4.25 17.56
C TRP A 92 -3.57 -2.74 17.80
N PRO A 93 -2.46 -2.28 18.39
CA PRO A 93 -2.19 -0.85 18.49
C PRO A 93 -1.88 -0.27 17.10
N PRO A 94 -2.19 1.03 16.86
CA PRO A 94 -1.95 1.68 15.56
C PRO A 94 -0.51 1.54 15.05
N GLU A 95 0.48 1.57 15.95
CA GLU A 95 1.90 1.43 15.60
C GLU A 95 2.24 0.02 15.11
N ALA A 96 1.61 -1.02 15.67
CA ALA A 96 1.77 -2.38 15.17
C ALA A 96 1.15 -2.54 13.79
N ILE A 97 -0.02 -1.93 13.57
CA ILE A 97 -0.70 -1.91 12.27
C ILE A 97 0.19 -1.24 11.24
N GLY A 98 0.72 -0.05 11.53
CA GLY A 98 1.58 0.68 10.60
C GLY A 98 2.86 -0.09 10.24
N LYS A 99 3.49 -0.75 11.23
CA LYS A 99 4.69 -1.55 10.98
C LYS A 99 4.39 -2.78 10.13
N ALA A 100 3.37 -3.56 10.50
CA ALA A 100 2.99 -4.76 9.74
C ALA A 100 2.53 -4.40 8.32
N GLU A 101 1.77 -3.32 8.17
CA GLU A 101 1.37 -2.80 6.86
C GLU A 101 2.58 -2.52 5.97
N MET A 102 3.59 -1.82 6.51
CA MET A 102 4.82 -1.50 5.79
C MET A 102 5.56 -2.78 5.35
N GLU A 103 5.76 -3.73 6.25
CA GLU A 103 6.44 -5.00 5.94
C GLU A 103 5.67 -5.81 4.88
N ILE A 104 4.35 -5.89 4.98
CA ILE A 104 3.52 -6.61 3.99
C ILE A 104 3.57 -5.91 2.62
N LYS A 105 3.56 -4.58 2.58
CA LYS A 105 3.69 -3.83 1.33
C LYS A 105 5.06 -4.05 0.67
N LEU A 106 6.14 -4.06 1.44
CA LEU A 106 7.49 -4.39 0.95
C LEU A 106 7.55 -5.83 0.43
N LEU A 107 7.05 -6.79 1.22
CA LEU A 107 7.00 -8.21 0.85
C LEU A 107 6.22 -8.43 -0.45
N SER A 108 5.14 -7.66 -0.64
CA SER A 108 4.29 -7.66 -1.83
C SER A 108 4.87 -6.89 -3.02
N GLY A 109 5.99 -6.18 -2.88
CA GLY A 109 6.51 -5.31 -3.93
C GLY A 109 5.59 -4.13 -4.26
N MET A 110 4.81 -3.66 -3.29
CA MET A 110 3.95 -2.47 -3.38
C MET A 110 4.68 -1.19 -2.94
N LEU A 111 5.84 -1.33 -2.30
CA LEU A 111 6.75 -0.24 -1.97
C LEU A 111 8.14 -0.58 -2.52
N VAL A 112 8.88 0.45 -2.92
CA VAL A 112 10.29 0.31 -3.28
C VAL A 112 11.10 0.21 -1.98
N PRO A 113 12.01 -0.77 -1.83
CA PRO A 113 12.93 -0.80 -0.70
C PRO A 113 13.73 0.50 -0.67
N VAL A 114 13.85 1.12 0.49
CA VAL A 114 14.77 2.25 0.68
C VAL A 114 16.17 1.67 0.81
N ASP A 115 17.00 1.84 -0.21
CA ASP A 115 18.43 1.53 -0.12
C ASP A 115 19.10 2.60 0.77
N ASP A 116 19.70 2.18 1.89
CA ASP A 116 20.44 3.05 2.81
C ASP A 116 21.76 3.56 2.21
N ASP A 117 22.11 3.13 0.99
CA ASP A 117 23.31 3.52 0.24
C ASP A 117 23.17 4.81 -0.59
N ASN A 118 22.02 5.52 -0.54
CA ASN A 118 21.90 6.83 -1.18
C ASN A 118 22.16 7.98 -0.20
N VAL A 119 23.37 8.01 0.36
CA VAL A 119 23.92 9.21 1.00
C VAL A 119 24.78 9.94 -0.05
N ALA A 120 24.20 11.03 -0.57
CA ALA A 120 24.78 12.08 -1.41
C ALA A 120 24.88 11.84 -2.93
N ASP A 121 23.88 12.35 -3.66
CA ASP A 121 24.15 13.47 -4.60
C ASP A 121 22.89 14.36 -4.74
N PRO A 122 22.93 15.66 -4.38
CA PRO A 122 21.80 16.57 -4.56
C PRO A 122 21.63 17.10 -6.00
N ASP A 123 22.33 16.56 -7.00
CA ASP A 123 22.28 17.02 -8.39
C ASP A 123 22.01 15.90 -9.42
N ALA A 124 21.13 14.94 -9.10
CA ALA A 124 20.66 13.91 -10.06
C ALA A 124 19.18 14.09 -10.46
N SER A 125 18.67 15.32 -10.43
CA SER A 125 17.39 15.71 -11.06
C SER A 125 17.60 16.63 -12.26
N ALA A 126 18.61 16.32 -13.08
CA ALA A 126 18.73 16.83 -14.43
C ALA A 126 19.27 15.70 -15.31
N GLU A 127 18.71 15.55 -16.51
CA GLU A 127 19.11 14.60 -17.57
C GLU A 127 18.48 13.20 -17.51
N ALA A 128 17.17 13.16 -17.73
CA ALA A 128 16.55 12.14 -18.60
C ALA A 128 15.44 12.75 -19.48
N GLU A 129 15.69 13.92 -20.07
CA GLU A 129 14.96 14.41 -21.25
C GLU A 129 15.97 14.88 -22.30
N SER A 130 16.52 13.90 -23.05
CA SER A 130 17.21 14.11 -24.33
C SER A 130 17.44 12.71 -24.93
N ALA A 131 17.01 12.31 -26.12
CA ALA A 131 16.31 12.98 -27.20
C ALA A 131 15.78 11.88 -28.15
N GLU A 132 14.55 12.02 -28.64
CA GLU A 132 14.22 11.52 -29.98
C GLU A 132 13.57 12.69 -30.75
N PRO A 133 14.31 13.37 -31.65
CA PRO A 133 13.68 14.26 -32.61
C PRO A 133 12.98 13.39 -33.67
N VAL A 134 11.65 13.39 -33.63
CA VAL A 134 10.83 12.80 -34.69
C VAL A 134 10.98 13.70 -35.93
N THR A 135 11.91 13.33 -36.81
CA THR A 135 12.08 13.98 -38.12
C THR A 135 10.85 13.66 -38.98
N ALA A 136 9.87 14.56 -38.97
CA ALA A 136 8.78 14.55 -39.94
C ALA A 136 9.32 15.00 -41.30
N GLU A 137 9.81 14.04 -42.10
CA GLU A 137 10.11 14.25 -43.51
C GLU A 137 8.78 14.46 -44.26
N LYS A 138 8.46 15.73 -44.55
CA LYS A 138 7.33 16.11 -45.40
C LYS A 138 7.74 15.89 -46.86
N PRO A 139 7.04 15.06 -47.66
CA PRO A 139 7.36 14.94 -49.07
C PRO A 139 7.03 16.25 -49.81
N LEU A 140 7.96 16.70 -50.64
CA LEU A 140 7.73 17.76 -51.63
C LEU A 140 6.75 17.25 -52.70
N PRO A 141 5.75 18.07 -53.12
CA PRO A 141 4.97 17.74 -54.30
C PRO A 141 5.79 18.03 -55.57
N ALA A 142 5.85 17.06 -56.47
CA ALA A 142 6.32 17.23 -57.83
C ALA A 142 5.36 18.14 -58.61
N SER A 143 5.91 19.10 -59.35
CA SER A 143 5.30 19.73 -60.53
C SER A 143 6.40 20.16 -61.49
#